data_AF-A0A953SY93-F1
#
_entry.id   AF-A0A953SY93-F1
#
_cell.length_a   1.000
_cell.length_b   1.000
_cell.length_c   1.000
_cell.angle_alpha   90.00
_cell.angle_beta   90.00
_cell.angle_gamma   90.00
#
_symmetry.space_group_name_H-M   'P 1'
#
loop_
_entity.id
_entity.type
_entity.pdbx_description
1 polymer ?
#
loop_
_entity_poly.entity_id
_entity_poly.type
_entity_poly.pdbx_seq_one_letter_code
_entity_poly.pdbx_strand_id
1 'polypeptide(L)'
;MYMLTAQFEGYLQPLAILAGAIVLYFVVTTYLKARRTILEQGIAPRTARPNYVVVFLAMLGVAVLVAWALKVGWDAGGAVMNMMTLVAFPYIALAIFLIGSIYRYMNRGFQVSSLSSEFLERKKLFWGSQPFHYGLMWLFFGHLIAFLFPKSVLAWNGEPVRLLILEMSAFIFGLATLLGLVLLIRRRLGSRKVMMVTNRMDMLVYVVLLVQILTGLIVAVANNWGSSWFASAITPYLRSLFAFNPDVAEVSALPWTVKMHMFSAFFIVAIIPFTRFMHFLVAPVDYIWRGYQVVIWNWSRKAIRSSSSYFPGKKGVNH
;
A
#
# COMPACT_ATOMS: atom_id res chain seq x y z
N MET A 1 16.08 -11.89 22.89
CA MET A 1 14.87 -11.28 22.30
C MET A 1 14.69 -9.84 22.75
N TYR A 2 14.66 -9.53 24.07
CA TYR A 2 14.76 -8.16 24.59
C TYR A 2 15.97 -7.36 24.07
N MET A 3 17.11 -8.03 23.81
CA MET A 3 18.29 -7.35 23.27
C MET A 3 18.12 -6.82 21.84
N LEU A 4 17.31 -7.46 20.98
CA LEU A 4 17.12 -7.04 19.59
C LEU A 4 16.19 -5.82 19.49
N THR A 5 15.13 -5.79 20.30
CA THR A 5 14.25 -4.61 20.43
C THR A 5 14.98 -3.47 21.11
N ALA A 6 15.73 -3.71 22.19
CA ALA A 6 16.53 -2.70 22.87
C ALA A 6 17.66 -2.14 21.99
N GLN A 7 18.34 -2.97 21.18
CA GLN A 7 19.31 -2.48 20.19
C GLN A 7 18.64 -1.60 19.15
N PHE A 8 17.50 -2.02 18.59
CA PHE A 8 16.78 -1.21 17.61
C PHE A 8 16.31 0.13 18.20
N GLU A 9 15.86 0.13 19.46
CA GLU A 9 15.47 1.33 20.20
C GLU A 9 16.62 2.31 20.38
N GLY A 10 17.83 1.83 20.66
CA GLY A 10 19.04 2.66 20.75
C GLY A 10 19.39 3.40 19.45
N TYR A 11 18.98 2.86 18.29
CA TYR A 11 19.23 3.49 16.99
C TYR A 11 18.10 4.41 16.50
N LEU A 12 16.86 4.26 17.00
CA LEU A 12 15.72 5.05 16.51
C LEU A 12 15.88 6.55 16.73
N GLN A 13 16.31 6.97 17.92
CA GLN A 13 16.50 8.39 18.25
C GLN A 13 17.62 9.05 17.42
N PRO A 14 18.85 8.51 17.33
CA PRO A 14 19.89 9.12 16.49
C PRO A 14 19.54 9.10 15.00
N LEU A 15 18.86 8.05 14.51
CA LEU A 15 18.37 8.01 13.14
C LEU A 15 17.29 9.07 12.87
N ALA A 16 16.38 9.32 13.80
CA ALA A 16 15.35 10.35 13.68
C ALA A 16 15.93 11.76 13.70
N ILE A 17 16.92 12.03 14.57
CA ILE A 17 17.63 13.31 14.63
C ILE A 17 18.38 13.55 13.31
N LEU A 18 19.12 12.54 12.83
CA LEU A 18 19.82 12.61 11.55
C LEU A 18 18.86 12.84 10.39
N ALA A 19 17.75 12.11 10.35
CA ALA A 19 16.73 12.25 9.33
C ALA A 19 16.08 13.63 9.35
N GLY A 20 15.75 14.16 10.54
CA GLY A 20 15.22 15.51 10.71
C GLY A 20 16.18 16.58 10.22
N ALA A 21 17.48 16.46 10.55
CA ALA A 21 18.52 17.36 10.08
C ALA A 21 18.68 17.31 8.55
N ILE A 22 18.65 16.12 7.94
CA ILE A 22 18.73 15.95 6.48
C ILE A 22 17.52 16.59 5.80
N VAL A 23 16.30 16.32 6.28
CA VAL A 23 15.07 16.88 5.72
C VAL A 23 15.08 18.41 5.83
N LEU A 24 15.43 18.95 7.00
CA LEU A 24 15.54 20.38 7.21
C LEU A 24 16.57 21.03 6.28
N TYR A 25 17.75 20.43 6.14
CA TYR A 25 18.78 20.89 5.20
C TYR A 25 18.26 20.93 3.76
N PHE A 26 17.57 19.88 3.30
CA PHE A 26 17.00 19.86 1.94
C PHE A 26 15.91 20.92 1.74
N VAL A 27 15.02 21.10 2.71
CA VAL A 27 13.95 22.10 2.64
C VAL A 27 14.55 23.51 2.59
N VAL A 28 15.47 23.83 3.50
CA VAL A 28 16.12 25.14 3.58
C VAL A 28 16.93 25.42 2.32
N THR A 29 17.76 24.48 1.85
CA THR A 29 18.57 24.70 0.63
C THR A 29 17.72 24.84 -0.61
N THR A 30 16.64 24.07 -0.75
CA THR A 30 15.70 24.19 -1.88
C THR A 30 14.96 25.52 -1.84
N TYR A 31 14.50 25.95 -0.65
CA TYR A 31 13.85 27.24 -0.46
C TYR A 31 14.80 28.40 -0.78
N LEU A 32 16.02 28.39 -0.24
CA LEU A 32 17.01 29.44 -0.49
C LEU A 32 17.42 29.50 -1.96
N LYS A 33 17.58 28.35 -2.62
CA LYS A 33 17.88 28.28 -4.05
C LYS A 33 16.73 28.83 -4.91
N ALA A 34 15.50 28.42 -4.61
CA ALA A 34 14.32 28.94 -5.29
C ALA A 34 14.15 30.45 -5.09
N ARG A 35 14.31 30.93 -3.86
CA ARG A 35 14.26 32.35 -3.51
C ARG A 35 15.33 33.15 -4.25
N ARG A 36 16.58 32.66 -4.27
CA ARG A 36 17.68 33.29 -5.00
C ARG A 36 17.37 33.39 -6.49
N THR A 37 16.90 32.32 -7.13
CA THR A 37 16.57 32.34 -8.55
C THR A 37 15.40 33.28 -8.88
N ILE A 38 14.37 33.34 -8.03
CA ILE A 38 13.26 34.30 -8.21
C ILE A 38 13.76 35.74 -8.11
N LEU A 39 14.64 36.03 -7.14
CA LEU A 39 15.24 37.35 -6.95
C LEU A 39 16.19 37.74 -8.11
N GLU A 40 16.93 36.78 -8.66
CA GLU A 40 17.92 37.03 -9.73
C GLU A 40 17.29 37.10 -11.13
N GLN A 41 16.27 36.27 -11.41
CA GLN A 41 15.75 36.08 -12.77
C GLN A 41 14.35 36.66 -12.97
N GLY A 42 13.66 37.09 -11.90
CA GLY A 42 12.26 37.55 -11.94
C GLY A 42 11.26 36.48 -12.38
N ILE A 43 11.72 35.25 -12.61
CA ILE A 43 10.94 34.12 -13.13
C ILE A 43 11.19 32.93 -12.22
N ALA A 44 10.12 32.19 -11.90
CA ALA A 44 10.25 30.95 -11.16
C ALA A 44 11.11 29.94 -11.96
N PRO A 45 12.10 29.27 -11.34
CA PRO A 45 12.97 28.34 -12.05
C PRO A 45 12.13 27.26 -12.77
N ARG A 46 12.45 26.99 -14.05
CA ARG A 46 11.93 25.80 -14.73
C ARG A 46 12.27 24.59 -13.85
N THR A 47 11.25 23.89 -13.35
CA THR A 47 11.46 22.81 -12.40
C THR A 47 12.25 21.70 -13.09
N ALA A 48 13.55 21.60 -12.79
CA ALA A 48 14.35 20.45 -13.17
C ALA A 48 13.67 19.18 -12.63
N ARG A 49 13.73 18.08 -13.39
CA ARG A 49 13.18 16.81 -12.92
C ARG A 49 13.84 16.45 -11.58
N PRO A 50 13.04 16.08 -10.56
CA PRO A 50 13.60 15.77 -9.26
C PRO A 50 14.49 14.54 -9.35
N ASN A 51 15.60 14.55 -8.61
CA ASN A 51 16.39 13.34 -8.42
C ASN A 51 15.60 12.39 -7.51
N TYR A 52 15.02 11.33 -8.09
CA TYR A 52 14.17 10.40 -7.34
C TYR A 52 14.91 9.62 -6.27
N VAL A 53 16.24 9.45 -6.35
CA VAL A 53 17.03 8.87 -5.26
C VAL A 53 16.98 9.80 -4.04
N VAL A 54 17.17 11.10 -4.26
CA VAL A 54 17.10 12.11 -3.19
C VAL A 54 15.68 12.20 -2.63
N VAL A 55 14.65 12.20 -3.49
CA VAL A 55 13.25 12.20 -3.03
C VAL A 55 12.94 10.97 -2.19
N PHE A 56 13.38 9.78 -2.62
CA PHE A 56 13.20 8.53 -1.87
C PHE A 56 13.88 8.59 -0.50
N LEU A 57 15.15 9.00 -0.44
CA LEU A 57 15.89 9.12 0.82
C LEU A 57 15.29 10.18 1.75
N ALA A 58 14.83 11.31 1.21
CA ALA A 58 14.14 12.33 1.99
C ALA A 58 12.82 11.80 2.58
N MET A 59 12.01 11.11 1.78
CA MET A 59 10.77 10.46 2.26
C MET A 59 11.05 9.36 3.28
N LEU A 60 12.13 8.59 3.11
CA LEU A 60 12.58 7.61 4.10
C LEU A 60 12.93 8.29 5.43
N GLY A 61 13.68 9.40 5.38
CA GLY A 61 13.99 10.19 6.56
C GLY A 61 12.74 10.73 7.25
N VAL A 62 11.80 11.30 6.50
CA VAL A 62 10.49 11.72 7.04
C VAL A 62 9.76 10.54 7.69
N ALA A 63 9.75 9.37 7.07
CA ALA A 63 9.09 8.19 7.63
C ALA A 63 9.71 7.74 8.95
N VAL A 64 11.05 7.78 9.08
CA VAL A 64 11.76 7.49 10.34
C VAL A 64 11.40 8.52 11.40
N LEU A 65 11.39 9.81 11.06
CA LEU A 65 11.03 10.89 11.97
C LEU A 65 9.58 10.75 12.46
N VAL A 66 8.65 10.43 11.56
CA VAL A 66 7.23 10.17 11.91
C VAL A 66 7.13 8.94 12.81
N ALA A 67 7.78 7.82 12.47
CA ALA A 67 7.75 6.62 13.29
C ALA A 67 8.30 6.87 14.71
N TRP A 68 9.40 7.64 14.82
CA TRP A 68 9.97 8.05 16.10
C TRP A 68 9.01 8.96 16.89
N ALA A 69 8.42 9.97 16.25
CA ALA A 69 7.48 10.88 16.92
C ALA A 69 6.23 10.13 17.42
N LEU A 70 5.69 9.21 16.61
CA LEU A 70 4.57 8.37 17.01
C LEU A 70 4.94 7.45 18.18
N LYS A 71 6.12 6.81 18.14
CA LYS A 71 6.64 5.99 19.24
C LYS A 71 6.70 6.80 20.54
N VAL A 72 7.36 7.97 20.51
CA VAL A 72 7.46 8.86 21.68
C VAL A 72 6.08 9.24 22.21
N GLY A 73 5.14 9.54 21.32
CA GLY A 73 3.76 9.84 21.68
C GLY A 73 3.05 8.67 22.37
N TRP A 74 3.21 7.45 21.88
CA TRP A 74 2.60 6.25 22.49
C TRP A 74 3.27 5.87 23.80
N ASP A 75 4.59 6.00 23.91
CA ASP A 75 5.35 5.73 25.14
C ASP A 75 5.01 6.72 26.26
N ALA A 76 4.66 7.97 25.90
CA ALA A 76 4.14 8.95 26.85
C ALA A 76 2.74 8.60 27.40
N GLY A 77 2.10 7.52 26.92
CA GLY A 77 0.86 6.97 27.48
C GLY A 77 -0.38 7.87 27.35
N GLY A 78 -0.32 8.93 26.53
CA GLY A 78 -1.37 9.93 26.46
C GLY A 78 -2.67 9.39 25.85
N ALA A 79 -3.79 9.52 26.58
CA ALA A 79 -5.13 9.19 26.06
C ALA A 79 -5.43 9.90 24.73
N VAL A 80 -4.98 11.15 24.59
CA VAL A 80 -5.10 11.94 23.36
C VAL A 80 -4.40 11.26 22.17
N MET A 81 -3.18 10.73 22.38
CA MET A 81 -2.41 10.08 21.32
C MET A 81 -3.11 8.82 20.82
N ASN A 82 -3.62 7.99 21.74
CA ASN A 82 -4.38 6.79 21.38
C ASN A 82 -5.68 7.16 20.65
N MET A 83 -6.42 8.18 21.11
CA MET A 83 -7.63 8.64 20.42
C MET A 83 -7.34 9.16 19.01
N MET A 84 -6.28 9.95 18.83
CA MET A 84 -5.92 10.47 17.51
C MET A 84 -5.50 9.36 16.54
N THR A 85 -4.67 8.41 16.99
CA THR A 85 -4.07 7.39 16.11
C THR A 85 -4.91 6.12 15.94
N LEU A 86 -5.67 5.72 16.96
CA LEU A 86 -6.46 4.47 16.97
C LEU A 86 -7.95 4.71 16.76
N VAL A 87 -8.43 5.96 16.80
CA VAL A 87 -9.86 6.26 16.56
C VAL A 87 -10.02 7.23 15.40
N ALA A 88 -9.56 8.47 15.55
CA ALA A 88 -9.79 9.52 14.56
C ALA A 88 -9.13 9.19 13.20
N PHE A 89 -7.86 8.78 13.23
CA PHE A 89 -7.09 8.50 12.01
C PHE A 89 -7.68 7.36 11.16
N PRO A 90 -8.10 6.20 11.71
CA PRO A 90 -8.83 5.18 10.96
C PRO A 90 -10.07 5.71 10.22
N TYR A 91 -10.92 6.51 10.87
CA TYR A 91 -12.10 7.07 10.21
C TYR A 91 -11.74 8.06 9.10
N ILE A 92 -10.74 8.93 9.33
CA ILE A 92 -10.23 9.84 8.30
C ILE A 92 -9.68 9.06 7.11
N ALA A 93 -8.88 8.01 7.36
CA ALA A 93 -8.31 7.16 6.33
C ALA A 93 -9.39 6.47 5.49
N LEU A 94 -10.42 5.92 6.12
CA LEU A 94 -11.55 5.28 5.45
C LEU A 94 -12.39 6.28 4.65
N ALA A 95 -12.63 7.48 5.18
CA ALA A 95 -13.36 8.54 4.48
C ALA A 95 -12.59 9.02 3.23
N ILE A 96 -11.28 9.27 3.36
CA ILE A 96 -10.41 9.64 2.23
C ILE A 96 -10.41 8.53 1.18
N PHE A 97 -10.24 7.27 1.61
CA PHE A 97 -10.27 6.12 0.73
C PHE A 97 -11.58 6.07 -0.07
N LEU A 98 -12.73 6.07 0.60
CA LEU A 98 -14.02 5.91 -0.05
C LEU A 98 -14.32 7.07 -1.02
N ILE A 99 -14.24 8.30 -0.52
CA ILE A 99 -14.58 9.50 -1.31
C ILE A 99 -13.58 9.68 -2.45
N GLY A 100 -12.28 9.57 -2.15
CA GLY A 100 -11.22 9.73 -3.14
C GLY A 100 -11.27 8.67 -4.24
N SER A 101 -11.58 7.42 -3.89
CA SER A 101 -11.64 6.31 -4.85
C SER A 101 -12.84 6.46 -5.77
N ILE A 102 -14.02 6.80 -5.24
CA ILE A 102 -15.21 7.08 -6.05
C ILE A 102 -14.95 8.25 -6.99
N TYR A 103 -14.44 9.37 -6.46
CA TYR A 103 -14.16 10.56 -7.26
C TYR A 103 -13.16 10.27 -8.39
N ARG A 104 -12.06 9.57 -8.10
CA ARG A 104 -11.05 9.24 -9.11
C ARG A 104 -11.60 8.27 -10.16
N TYR A 105 -12.38 7.27 -9.76
CA TYR A 105 -12.96 6.31 -10.70
C TYR A 105 -13.95 7.00 -11.65
N MET A 106 -14.84 7.85 -11.13
CA MET A 106 -15.86 8.53 -11.92
C MET A 106 -15.30 9.64 -12.81
N ASN A 107 -14.36 10.45 -12.31
CA ASN A 107 -13.90 11.64 -13.01
C ASN A 107 -12.57 11.44 -13.77
N ARG A 108 -11.79 10.44 -13.38
CA ARG A 108 -10.43 10.18 -13.87
C ARG A 108 -10.20 8.69 -14.13
N GLY A 109 -11.22 7.97 -14.60
CA GLY A 109 -11.17 6.51 -14.82
C GLY A 109 -9.97 6.04 -15.66
N PHE A 110 -9.55 6.79 -16.67
CA PHE A 110 -8.36 6.47 -17.49
C PHE A 110 -7.04 6.45 -16.70
N GLN A 111 -6.98 7.11 -15.54
CA GLN A 111 -5.81 7.10 -14.64
C GLN A 111 -5.85 5.94 -13.63
N VAL A 112 -6.89 5.11 -13.64
CA VAL A 112 -7.00 3.89 -12.83
C VAL A 112 -6.32 2.76 -13.61
N SER A 113 -5.01 2.60 -13.38
CA SER A 113 -4.18 1.61 -14.04
C SER A 113 -3.06 1.15 -13.12
N SER A 114 -2.51 -0.04 -13.39
CA SER A 114 -1.31 -0.54 -12.72
C SER A 114 -0.08 0.29 -13.02
N LEU A 115 -0.07 1.13 -14.07
CA LEU A 115 1.09 1.91 -14.53
C LEU A 115 2.32 1.02 -14.70
N SER A 116 2.18 -0.02 -15.54
CA SER A 116 3.27 -0.96 -15.80
C SER A 116 4.48 -0.27 -16.44
N SER A 117 5.66 -0.68 -16.00
CA SER A 117 6.95 -0.24 -16.56
C SER A 117 7.71 -1.40 -17.21
N GLU A 118 7.01 -2.51 -17.47
CA GLU A 118 7.59 -3.76 -17.97
C GLU A 118 8.25 -3.59 -19.34
N PHE A 119 7.60 -2.85 -20.23
CA PHE A 119 8.14 -2.56 -21.57
C PHE A 119 9.53 -1.91 -21.54
N LEU A 120 9.81 -1.08 -20.52
CA LEU A 120 11.09 -0.39 -20.38
C LEU A 120 12.20 -1.30 -19.82
N GLU A 121 11.84 -2.25 -18.97
CA GLU A 121 12.74 -3.22 -18.36
C GLU A 121 11.92 -4.38 -17.77
N ARG A 122 12.01 -5.57 -18.38
CA ARG A 122 11.23 -6.77 -18.01
C ARG A 122 11.95 -7.70 -17.04
N LYS A 123 13.25 -7.95 -17.27
CA LYS A 123 13.97 -9.04 -16.59
C LYS A 123 14.05 -8.82 -15.08
N LYS A 124 14.47 -7.63 -14.63
CA LYS A 124 14.52 -7.30 -13.19
C LYS A 124 13.12 -7.10 -12.63
N LEU A 125 12.16 -6.64 -13.45
CA LEU A 125 10.77 -6.51 -13.00
C LEU A 125 10.20 -7.86 -12.59
N PHE A 126 10.40 -8.92 -13.38
CA PHE A 126 9.87 -10.26 -13.08
C PHE A 126 10.32 -10.74 -11.69
N TRP A 127 11.64 -10.73 -11.44
CA TRP A 127 12.22 -11.21 -10.19
C TRP A 127 11.88 -10.35 -8.96
N GLY A 128 11.54 -9.08 -9.14
CA GLY A 128 11.02 -8.25 -8.05
C GLY A 128 9.52 -8.40 -7.85
N SER A 129 8.76 -8.41 -8.95
CA SER A 129 7.30 -8.33 -8.94
C SER A 129 6.65 -9.64 -8.49
N GLN A 130 7.16 -10.79 -8.92
CA GLN A 130 6.58 -12.10 -8.58
C GLN A 130 6.63 -12.39 -7.07
N PRO A 131 7.80 -12.39 -6.41
CA PRO A 131 7.85 -12.63 -4.97
C PRO A 131 7.13 -11.54 -4.17
N PHE A 132 7.16 -10.28 -4.65
CA PHE A 132 6.39 -9.20 -4.02
C PHE A 132 4.89 -9.47 -4.01
N HIS A 133 4.29 -9.76 -5.17
CA HIS A 133 2.83 -9.92 -5.25
C HIS A 133 2.35 -11.23 -4.65
N TYR A 134 3.05 -12.36 -4.85
CA TYR A 134 2.63 -13.61 -4.21
C TYR A 134 2.73 -13.53 -2.68
N GLY A 135 3.81 -12.94 -2.16
CA GLY A 135 3.92 -12.68 -0.73
C GLY A 135 2.83 -11.75 -0.21
N LEU A 136 2.61 -10.63 -0.91
CA LEU A 136 1.58 -9.66 -0.53
C LEU A 136 0.17 -10.27 -0.56
N MET A 137 -0.16 -11.09 -1.56
CA MET A 137 -1.46 -11.77 -1.66
C MET A 137 -1.66 -12.73 -0.48
N TRP A 138 -0.66 -13.55 -0.16
CA TRP A 138 -0.72 -14.46 0.99
C TRP A 138 -0.98 -13.70 2.29
N LEU A 139 -0.23 -12.62 2.52
CA LEU A 139 -0.39 -11.79 3.72
C LEU A 139 -1.74 -11.09 3.75
N PHE A 140 -2.17 -10.48 2.64
CA PHE A 140 -3.44 -9.78 2.55
C PHE A 140 -4.62 -10.70 2.84
N PHE A 141 -4.69 -11.85 2.18
CA PHE A 141 -5.77 -12.82 2.42
C PHE A 141 -5.67 -13.46 3.80
N GLY A 142 -4.47 -13.69 4.33
CA GLY A 142 -4.28 -14.16 5.71
C GLY A 142 -4.88 -13.19 6.73
N HIS A 143 -4.57 -11.89 6.62
CA HIS A 143 -5.17 -10.85 7.48
C HIS A 143 -6.69 -10.77 7.29
N LEU A 144 -7.16 -10.85 6.05
CA LEU A 144 -8.59 -10.81 5.74
C LEU A 144 -9.34 -12.00 6.35
N ILE A 145 -8.79 -13.21 6.25
CA ILE A 145 -9.37 -14.42 6.85
C ILE A 145 -9.41 -14.30 8.38
N ALA A 146 -8.34 -13.81 9.01
CA ALA A 146 -8.30 -13.62 10.45
C ALA A 146 -9.34 -12.58 10.94
N PHE A 147 -9.56 -11.51 10.17
CA PHE A 147 -10.57 -10.50 10.46
C PHE A 147 -12.01 -11.03 10.25
N LEU A 148 -12.27 -11.74 9.16
CA LEU A 148 -13.60 -12.25 8.82
C LEU A 148 -14.00 -13.45 9.70
N PHE A 149 -13.06 -14.36 9.97
CA PHE A 149 -13.29 -15.63 10.65
C PHE A 149 -12.38 -15.83 11.89
N PRO A 150 -12.41 -14.93 12.88
CA PRO A 150 -11.49 -14.97 14.02
C PRO A 150 -11.63 -16.26 14.85
N LYS A 151 -12.86 -16.75 15.05
CA LYS A 151 -13.12 -18.01 15.77
C LYS A 151 -12.48 -19.22 15.07
N SER A 152 -12.54 -19.27 13.74
CA SER A 152 -11.95 -20.36 12.95
C SER A 152 -10.43 -20.32 13.02
N VAL A 153 -9.82 -19.13 13.01
CA VAL A 153 -8.37 -18.97 13.19
C VAL A 153 -7.95 -19.40 14.59
N LEU A 154 -8.68 -18.99 15.64
CA LEU A 154 -8.39 -19.43 17.01
C LEU A 154 -8.52 -20.95 17.17
N ALA A 155 -9.54 -21.57 16.55
CA ALA A 155 -9.71 -23.02 16.56
C ALA A 155 -8.59 -23.73 15.78
N TRP A 156 -8.13 -23.18 14.65
CA TRP A 156 -6.98 -23.69 13.90
C TRP A 156 -5.70 -23.63 14.73
N ASN A 157 -5.48 -22.50 15.41
CA ASN A 157 -4.32 -22.25 16.26
C ASN A 157 -4.34 -23.04 17.58
N GLY A 158 -5.47 -23.66 17.94
CA GLY A 158 -5.57 -24.53 19.11
C GLY A 158 -4.65 -25.75 19.03
N GLU A 159 -4.25 -26.15 17.82
CA GLU A 159 -3.24 -27.20 17.60
C GLU A 159 -1.85 -26.57 17.32
N PRO A 160 -0.82 -26.83 18.14
CA PRO A 160 0.49 -26.17 18.02
C PRO A 160 1.13 -26.29 16.64
N VAL A 161 1.04 -27.46 16.00
CA VAL A 161 1.61 -27.67 14.66
C VAL A 161 0.94 -26.78 13.62
N ARG A 162 -0.39 -26.62 13.69
CA ARG A 162 -1.17 -25.80 12.77
C ARG A 162 -0.88 -24.30 12.93
N LEU A 163 -0.73 -23.85 14.19
CA LEU A 163 -0.27 -22.51 14.52
C LEU A 163 1.10 -22.23 13.91
N LEU A 164 2.08 -23.12 14.14
CA LEU A 164 3.44 -22.95 13.61
C LEU A 164 3.47 -22.90 12.08
N ILE A 165 2.71 -23.77 11.40
CA ILE A 165 2.60 -23.74 9.93
C ILE A 165 2.06 -22.39 9.45
N LEU A 166 1.02 -21.86 10.12
CA LEU A 166 0.44 -20.57 9.76
C LEU A 166 1.46 -19.43 9.96
N GLU A 167 2.12 -19.36 11.12
CA GLU A 167 3.05 -18.26 11.42
C GLU A 167 4.34 -18.33 10.60
N MET A 168 4.90 -19.54 10.41
CA MET A 168 6.09 -19.73 9.58
C MET A 168 5.80 -19.42 8.11
N SER A 169 4.67 -19.86 7.57
CA SER A 169 4.29 -19.54 6.19
C SER A 169 4.08 -18.03 6.01
N ALA A 170 3.36 -17.38 6.93
CA ALA A 170 3.19 -15.92 6.92
C ALA A 170 4.54 -15.19 6.99
N PHE A 171 5.47 -15.63 7.84
CA PHE A 171 6.81 -15.04 7.94
C PHE A 171 7.63 -15.20 6.65
N ILE A 172 7.63 -16.40 6.04
CA ILE A 172 8.31 -16.67 4.77
C ILE A 172 7.77 -15.77 3.66
N PHE A 173 6.44 -15.65 3.54
CA PHE A 173 5.83 -14.75 2.56
C PHE A 173 6.06 -13.27 2.89
N GLY A 174 6.20 -12.91 4.17
CA GLY A 174 6.72 -11.62 4.62
C GLY A 174 8.10 -11.30 4.06
N LEU A 175 9.04 -12.24 4.20
CA LEU A 175 10.40 -12.12 3.67
C LEU A 175 10.40 -12.07 2.13
N ALA A 176 9.58 -12.88 1.47
CA ALA A 176 9.43 -12.84 0.02
C ALA A 176 8.91 -11.47 -0.46
N THR A 177 7.94 -10.89 0.26
CA THR A 177 7.40 -9.55 -0.02
C THR A 177 8.48 -8.48 0.13
N LEU A 178 9.26 -8.53 1.22
CA LEU A 178 10.37 -7.61 1.47
C LEU A 178 11.44 -7.71 0.37
N LEU A 179 11.87 -8.93 0.05
CA LEU A 179 12.86 -9.17 -1.00
C LEU A 179 12.38 -8.62 -2.35
N GLY A 180 11.14 -8.92 -2.73
CA GLY A 180 10.53 -8.40 -3.94
C GLY A 180 10.49 -6.87 -3.97
N LEU A 181 10.10 -6.23 -2.87
CA LEU A 181 10.08 -4.76 -2.74
C LEU A 181 11.48 -4.16 -2.89
N VAL A 182 12.50 -4.73 -2.23
CA VAL A 182 13.90 -4.27 -2.33
C VAL A 182 14.40 -4.36 -3.77
N LEU A 183 14.11 -5.46 -4.47
CA LEU A 183 14.45 -5.63 -5.88
C LEU A 183 13.73 -4.60 -6.77
N LEU A 184 12.46 -4.30 -6.50
CA LEU A 184 11.70 -3.27 -7.23
C LEU A 184 12.25 -1.86 -7.00
N ILE A 185 12.62 -1.52 -5.76
CA ILE A 185 13.27 -0.23 -5.42
C ILE A 185 14.61 -0.13 -6.14
N ARG A 186 15.47 -1.15 -6.03
CA ARG A 186 16.77 -1.22 -6.71
C ARG A 186 16.62 -1.06 -8.22
N ARG A 187 15.63 -1.73 -8.82
CA ARG A 187 15.32 -1.61 -10.25
C ARG A 187 14.92 -0.18 -10.62
N ARG A 188 14.01 0.43 -9.85
CA ARG A 188 13.48 1.76 -10.19
C ARG A 188 14.54 2.85 -10.08
N LEU A 189 15.34 2.84 -9.01
CA LEU A 189 16.39 3.83 -8.78
C LEU A 189 17.65 3.57 -9.61
N GLY A 190 17.91 2.32 -10.03
CA GLY A 190 19.09 1.95 -10.81
C GLY A 190 18.93 2.02 -12.34
N SER A 191 17.71 2.18 -12.87
CA SER A 191 17.46 2.18 -14.31
C SER A 191 17.07 3.56 -14.84
N ARG A 192 17.91 4.14 -15.71
CA ARG A 192 17.61 5.44 -16.34
C ARG A 192 16.25 5.44 -17.06
N LYS A 193 15.91 4.37 -17.78
CA LYS A 193 14.64 4.26 -18.52
C LYS A 193 13.44 4.30 -17.57
N VAL A 194 13.49 3.57 -16.46
CA VAL A 194 12.38 3.49 -15.50
C VAL A 194 12.26 4.80 -14.69
N MET A 195 13.38 5.44 -14.36
CA MET A 195 13.37 6.75 -13.70
C MET A 195 12.69 7.84 -14.54
N MET A 196 12.74 7.75 -15.87
CA MET A 196 12.11 8.73 -16.76
C MET A 196 10.58 8.76 -16.67
N VAL A 197 9.96 7.67 -16.24
CA VAL A 197 8.49 7.53 -16.07
C VAL A 197 8.06 7.42 -14.61
N THR A 198 9.00 7.60 -13.68
CA THR A 198 8.73 7.58 -12.24
C THR A 198 8.17 8.92 -11.78
N ASN A 199 7.34 8.91 -10.74
CA ASN A 199 6.82 10.10 -10.08
C ASN A 199 7.04 10.06 -8.56
N ARG A 200 6.71 11.16 -7.85
CA ARG A 200 6.88 11.27 -6.39
C ARG A 200 6.01 10.28 -5.61
N MET A 201 4.82 9.98 -6.11
CA MET A 201 3.91 9.03 -5.46
C MET A 201 4.42 7.59 -5.52
N ASP A 202 5.19 7.22 -6.56
CA ASP A 202 5.90 5.93 -6.61
C ASP A 202 6.93 5.80 -5.47
N MET A 203 7.64 6.89 -5.15
CA MET A 203 8.60 6.90 -4.04
C MET A 203 7.89 6.77 -2.69
N LEU A 204 6.80 7.52 -2.52
CA LEU A 204 5.96 7.43 -1.32
C LEU A 204 5.45 6.01 -1.11
N VAL A 205 4.91 5.38 -2.16
CA VAL A 205 4.44 3.98 -2.11
C VAL A 205 5.54 3.03 -1.65
N TYR A 206 6.76 3.16 -2.19
CA TYR A 206 7.87 2.31 -1.75
C TYR A 206 8.25 2.52 -0.30
N VAL A 207 8.31 3.77 0.18
CA VAL A 207 8.63 4.07 1.58
C VAL A 207 7.55 3.52 2.51
N VAL A 208 6.27 3.73 2.20
CA VAL A 208 5.15 3.27 3.03
C VAL A 208 5.08 1.75 3.08
N LEU A 209 5.25 1.07 1.95
CA LEU A 209 5.31 -0.40 1.93
C LEU A 209 6.50 -0.93 2.72
N LEU A 210 7.66 -0.26 2.64
CA LEU A 210 8.83 -0.64 3.41
C LEU A 210 8.55 -0.55 4.91
N VAL A 211 7.93 0.55 5.37
CA VAL A 211 7.50 0.71 6.77
C VAL A 211 6.51 -0.39 7.16
N GLN A 212 5.49 -0.66 6.34
CA GLN A 212 4.48 -1.70 6.63
C GLN A 212 5.11 -3.09 6.76
N ILE A 213 5.97 -3.47 5.82
CA ILE A 213 6.56 -4.81 5.80
C ILE A 213 7.59 -4.97 6.91
N LEU A 214 8.44 -3.95 7.16
CA LEU A 214 9.42 -4.01 8.24
C LEU A 214 8.75 -4.07 9.60
N THR A 215 7.74 -3.23 9.87
CA THR A 215 6.99 -3.30 11.13
C THR A 215 6.28 -4.64 11.29
N GLY A 216 5.72 -5.21 10.21
CA GLY A 216 5.08 -6.53 10.25
C GLY A 216 6.05 -7.66 10.55
N LEU A 217 7.23 -7.65 9.94
CA LEU A 217 8.30 -8.63 10.21
C LEU A 217 8.85 -8.49 11.64
N ILE A 218 9.01 -7.26 12.13
CA ILE A 218 9.38 -7.00 13.53
C ILE A 218 8.32 -7.57 14.45
N VAL A 219 7.03 -7.33 14.17
CA VAL A 219 5.93 -7.89 14.97
C VAL A 219 5.97 -9.42 14.96
N ALA A 220 6.17 -10.05 13.81
CA ALA A 220 6.23 -11.51 13.68
C ALA A 220 7.38 -12.15 14.47
N VAL A 221 8.52 -11.46 14.63
CA VAL A 221 9.69 -11.97 15.36
C VAL A 221 9.66 -11.60 16.84
N ALA A 222 9.16 -10.40 17.18
CA ALA A 222 9.18 -9.89 18.55
C ALA A 222 7.93 -10.26 19.36
N ASN A 223 6.79 -10.48 18.69
CA ASN A 223 5.50 -10.77 19.32
C ASN A 223 4.97 -12.11 18.80
N ASN A 224 5.35 -13.19 19.49
CA ASN A 224 4.92 -14.54 19.16
C ASN A 224 3.39 -14.66 19.15
N TRP A 225 2.88 -15.63 18.39
CA TRP A 225 1.45 -15.96 18.32
C TRP A 225 0.61 -14.81 17.75
N GLY A 226 1.22 -14.08 16.82
CA GLY A 226 0.66 -13.04 15.96
C GLY A 226 -0.79 -13.29 15.55
N SER A 227 -1.00 -14.48 15.01
CA SER A 227 -2.29 -14.89 14.45
C SER A 227 -3.39 -15.05 15.50
N SER A 228 -3.02 -15.48 16.71
CA SER A 228 -3.97 -15.67 17.83
C SER A 228 -4.39 -14.34 18.42
N TRP A 229 -3.44 -13.47 18.79
CA TRP A 229 -3.79 -12.16 19.37
C TRP A 229 -4.37 -11.18 18.33
N PHE A 230 -4.06 -11.35 17.04
CA PHE A 230 -4.78 -10.63 15.99
C PHE A 230 -6.28 -11.00 15.98
N ALA A 231 -6.59 -12.29 16.07
CA ALA A 231 -7.96 -12.76 16.09
C ALA A 231 -8.71 -12.38 17.38
N SER A 232 -8.03 -12.36 18.54
CA SER A 232 -8.66 -12.07 19.83
C SER A 232 -8.68 -10.60 20.24
N ALA A 233 -7.71 -9.77 19.83
CA ALA A 233 -7.61 -8.36 20.23
C ALA A 233 -7.80 -7.38 19.06
N ILE A 234 -7.09 -7.58 17.94
CA ILE A 234 -7.16 -6.65 16.81
C ILE A 234 -8.51 -6.75 16.08
N THR A 235 -9.03 -7.97 15.90
CA THR A 235 -10.29 -8.18 15.17
C THR A 235 -11.49 -7.54 15.88
N PRO A 236 -11.69 -7.70 17.21
CA PRO A 236 -12.72 -6.95 17.92
C PRO A 236 -12.57 -5.43 17.79
N TYR A 237 -11.35 -4.88 17.94
CA TYR A 237 -11.09 -3.46 17.72
C TYR A 237 -11.50 -3.01 16.30
N LEU A 238 -11.08 -3.73 15.25
CA LEU A 238 -11.45 -3.39 13.88
C LEU A 238 -12.97 -3.44 13.67
N ARG A 239 -13.65 -4.44 14.23
CA ARG A 239 -15.12 -4.53 14.18
C ARG A 239 -15.80 -3.38 14.92
N SER A 240 -15.24 -2.96 16.05
CA SER A 240 -15.74 -1.83 16.85
C SER A 240 -15.71 -0.50 16.06
N LEU A 241 -14.67 -0.30 15.23
CA LEU A 241 -14.58 0.83 14.30
C LEU A 241 -15.71 0.81 13.27
N PHE A 242 -15.97 -0.35 12.65
CA PHE A 242 -17.08 -0.49 11.68
C PHE A 242 -18.46 -0.40 12.34
N ALA A 243 -18.56 -0.70 13.64
CA ALA A 243 -19.77 -0.52 14.44
C ALA A 243 -19.95 0.92 14.96
N PHE A 244 -19.04 1.84 14.63
CA PHE A 244 -19.03 3.22 15.14
C PHE A 244 -19.02 3.35 16.67
N ASN A 245 -18.53 2.32 17.37
CA ASN A 245 -18.35 2.31 18.82
C ASN A 245 -16.92 1.82 19.12
N PRO A 246 -15.90 2.67 18.90
CA PRO A 246 -14.50 2.26 18.93
C PRO A 246 -14.06 1.83 20.34
N ASP A 247 -13.66 0.56 20.47
CA ASP A 247 -13.06 0.02 21.69
C ASP A 247 -11.54 -0.13 21.51
N VAL A 248 -10.79 0.73 22.18
CA VAL A 248 -9.32 0.78 22.09
C VAL A 248 -8.62 0.16 23.29
N ALA A 249 -9.33 -0.39 24.27
CA ALA A 249 -8.75 -0.81 25.54
C ALA A 249 -7.58 -1.80 25.33
N GLU A 250 -7.84 -2.89 24.60
CA GLU A 250 -6.85 -3.94 24.32
C GLU A 250 -5.70 -3.43 23.42
N VAL A 251 -6.02 -2.72 22.34
CA VAL A 251 -5.02 -2.26 21.36
C VAL A 251 -4.14 -1.14 21.89
N SER A 252 -4.62 -0.38 22.87
CA SER A 252 -3.86 0.69 23.52
C SER A 252 -2.73 0.15 24.41
N ALA A 253 -2.82 -1.09 24.88
CA ALA A 253 -1.79 -1.75 25.66
C ALA A 253 -0.72 -2.47 24.80
N LEU A 254 -0.97 -2.62 23.49
CA LEU A 254 -0.05 -3.34 22.61
C LEU A 254 1.26 -2.59 22.41
N PRO A 255 2.37 -3.31 22.12
CA PRO A 255 3.64 -2.70 21.80
C PRO A 255 3.54 -1.68 20.66
N TRP A 256 4.36 -0.63 20.73
CA TRP A 256 4.34 0.45 19.74
C TRP A 256 4.55 -0.06 18.31
N THR A 257 5.28 -1.18 18.11
CA THR A 257 5.49 -1.79 16.79
C THR A 257 4.19 -2.30 16.17
N VAL A 258 3.30 -2.86 16.98
CA VAL A 258 1.96 -3.29 16.54
C VAL A 258 1.10 -2.08 16.20
N LYS A 259 1.09 -1.06 17.06
CA LYS A 259 0.39 0.20 16.81
C LYS A 259 0.88 0.90 15.55
N MET A 260 2.20 0.90 15.32
CA MET A 260 2.82 1.45 14.11
C MET A 260 2.39 0.66 12.87
N HIS A 261 2.38 -0.68 12.92
CA HIS A 261 1.92 -1.53 11.82
C HIS A 261 0.44 -1.29 11.47
N MET A 262 -0.40 -1.10 12.49
CA MET A 262 -1.82 -0.74 12.31
C MET A 262 -1.97 0.66 11.71
N PHE A 263 -1.23 1.64 12.23
CA PHE A 263 -1.25 3.01 11.74
C PHE A 263 -0.80 3.07 10.27
N SER A 264 0.30 2.41 9.91
CA SER A 264 0.76 2.37 8.52
C SER A 264 -0.20 1.60 7.60
N ALA A 265 -0.96 0.62 8.11
CA ALA A 265 -2.01 -0.05 7.34
C ALA A 265 -3.15 0.92 6.98
N PHE A 266 -3.65 1.71 7.94
CA PHE A 266 -4.63 2.75 7.66
C PHE A 266 -4.07 3.86 6.78
N PHE A 267 -2.79 4.21 6.92
CA PHE A 267 -2.15 5.16 6.02
C PHE A 267 -2.07 4.64 4.57
N ILE A 268 -1.78 3.34 4.38
CA ILE A 268 -1.88 2.69 3.05
C ILE A 268 -3.29 2.89 2.50
N VAL A 269 -4.32 2.60 3.30
CA VAL A 269 -5.73 2.77 2.89
C VAL A 269 -6.02 4.20 2.44
N ALA A 270 -5.60 5.20 3.24
CA ALA A 270 -5.80 6.62 2.94
C ALA A 270 -5.16 7.06 1.61
N ILE A 271 -3.99 6.50 1.24
CA ILE A 271 -3.27 6.91 0.02
C ILE A 271 -3.69 6.14 -1.24
N ILE A 272 -4.54 5.11 -1.13
CA ILE A 272 -5.04 4.34 -2.28
C ILE A 272 -5.55 5.26 -3.42
N PRO A 273 -6.47 6.20 -3.18
CA PRO A 273 -7.05 7.01 -4.26
C PRO A 273 -6.03 7.92 -4.96
N PHE A 274 -4.88 8.20 -4.35
CA PHE A 274 -3.87 9.11 -4.90
C PHE A 274 -2.67 8.40 -5.52
N THR A 275 -2.59 7.07 -5.38
CA THR A 275 -1.43 6.28 -5.79
C THR A 275 -1.80 5.25 -6.83
N ARG A 276 -0.80 4.48 -7.27
CA ARG A 276 -1.02 3.31 -8.12
C ARG A 276 -1.77 2.19 -7.42
N PHE A 277 -1.94 2.20 -6.09
CA PHE A 277 -2.67 1.14 -5.38
C PHE A 277 -4.09 0.97 -5.88
N MET A 278 -4.74 2.02 -6.41
CA MET A 278 -6.07 1.93 -7.03
C MET A 278 -6.22 0.74 -8.00
N HIS A 279 -5.15 0.24 -8.63
CA HIS A 279 -5.20 -0.95 -9.50
C HIS A 279 -5.73 -2.21 -8.79
N PHE A 280 -5.57 -2.37 -7.47
CA PHE A 280 -6.06 -3.56 -6.78
C PHE A 280 -7.60 -3.58 -6.72
N LEU A 281 -8.26 -2.42 -6.75
CA LEU A 281 -9.73 -2.30 -6.74
C LEU A 281 -10.37 -2.72 -8.06
N VAL A 282 -9.58 -2.78 -9.13
CA VAL A 282 -10.03 -3.17 -10.47
C VAL A 282 -9.37 -4.49 -10.90
N ALA A 283 -9.17 -5.40 -9.95
CA ALA A 283 -8.71 -6.74 -10.23
C ALA A 283 -9.68 -7.43 -11.22
N PRO A 284 -9.20 -8.00 -12.33
CA PRO A 284 -10.05 -8.55 -13.39
C PRO A 284 -10.58 -9.94 -13.02
N VAL A 285 -11.31 -10.03 -11.90
CA VAL A 285 -11.89 -11.29 -11.39
C VAL A 285 -12.97 -11.80 -12.35
N ASP A 286 -13.70 -10.88 -12.98
CA ASP A 286 -14.71 -11.18 -14.01
C ASP A 286 -14.15 -11.91 -15.24
N TYR A 287 -12.86 -11.73 -15.53
CA TYR A 287 -12.20 -12.35 -16.67
C TYR A 287 -12.21 -13.89 -16.61
N ILE A 288 -12.33 -14.48 -15.42
CA ILE A 288 -12.36 -15.94 -15.22
C ILE A 288 -13.56 -16.57 -15.94
N TRP A 289 -14.68 -15.86 -16.05
CA TRP A 289 -15.93 -16.33 -16.67
C TRP A 289 -16.41 -15.46 -17.83
N ARG A 290 -15.63 -14.44 -18.24
CA ARG A 290 -15.98 -13.59 -19.37
C ARG A 290 -15.72 -14.31 -20.69
N GLY A 291 -16.66 -14.24 -21.62
CA GLY A 291 -16.45 -14.72 -22.99
C GLY A 291 -15.26 -14.04 -23.67
N TYR A 292 -14.52 -14.80 -24.50
CA TYR A 292 -13.33 -14.29 -25.21
C TYR A 292 -13.64 -13.08 -26.09
N GLN A 293 -14.77 -13.11 -26.80
CA GLN A 293 -15.22 -12.02 -27.66
C GLN A 293 -16.24 -11.15 -26.91
N VAL A 294 -15.90 -9.88 -26.73
CA VAL A 294 -16.83 -8.87 -26.20
C VAL A 294 -17.24 -7.96 -27.35
N VAL A 295 -18.49 -8.09 -27.80
CA VAL A 295 -19.05 -7.25 -28.86
C VAL A 295 -19.83 -6.10 -28.25
N ILE A 296 -19.29 -4.88 -28.39
CA ILE A 296 -19.95 -3.64 -27.97
C ILE A 296 -20.66 -3.06 -29.20
N TRP A 297 -21.97 -3.12 -29.20
CA TRP A 297 -22.80 -2.58 -30.29
C TRP A 297 -22.97 -1.06 -30.10
N ASN A 298 -22.64 -0.27 -31.12
CA ASN A 298 -22.88 1.18 -31.14
C ASN A 298 -24.30 1.54 -31.66
N TRP A 299 -25.19 0.54 -31.78
CA TRP A 299 -26.59 0.73 -32.15
C TRP A 299 -27.52 0.00 -31.18
N SER A 300 -28.79 0.41 -31.14
CA SER A 300 -29.83 -0.28 -30.38
C SER A 300 -30.08 -1.68 -30.95
N ARG A 301 -29.84 -2.74 -30.17
CA ARG A 301 -30.19 -4.13 -30.57
C ARG A 301 -31.69 -4.32 -30.82
N LYS A 302 -32.54 -3.43 -30.31
CA LYS A 302 -33.99 -3.44 -30.58
C LYS A 302 -34.35 -2.80 -31.92
N ALA A 303 -33.42 -2.11 -32.58
CA ALA A 303 -33.59 -1.53 -33.91
C ALA A 303 -33.17 -2.49 -35.03
N ILE A 304 -32.97 -3.78 -34.73
CA ILE A 304 -32.80 -4.81 -35.76
C ILE A 304 -34.01 -4.70 -36.69
N ARG A 305 -33.75 -4.29 -37.94
CA ARG A 305 -34.75 -4.29 -39.00
C ARG A 305 -35.34 -5.70 -39.07
N SER A 306 -36.62 -5.85 -38.73
CA SER A 306 -37.43 -6.99 -39.12
C SER A 306 -37.66 -6.90 -40.64
N SER A 307 -36.63 -7.17 -41.43
CA SER A 307 -36.83 -7.37 -42.87
C SER A 307 -37.57 -8.70 -43.03
N SER A 308 -38.89 -8.64 -43.11
CA SER A 308 -39.75 -9.76 -43.55
C SER A 308 -39.60 -10.05 -45.04
N SER A 309 -38.95 -9.15 -45.79
CA SER A 309 -38.62 -9.35 -47.21
C SER A 309 -37.49 -10.35 -47.36
N TYR A 310 -37.87 -11.61 -47.53
CA TYR A 310 -37.03 -12.65 -48.12
C TYR A 310 -36.96 -12.42 -49.64
N PHE A 311 -35.80 -12.01 -50.16
CA PHE A 311 -35.55 -12.01 -51.60
C PHE A 311 -34.86 -13.33 -51.95
N PRO A 312 -35.56 -14.32 -52.55
CA PRO A 312 -34.89 -15.48 -53.10
C PRO A 312 -33.98 -14.99 -54.23
N GLY A 313 -32.68 -15.06 -54.01
CA GLY A 313 -31.70 -14.74 -55.05
C GLY A 313 -32.01 -15.54 -56.32
N LYS A 314 -31.90 -14.90 -57.48
CA LYS A 314 -32.15 -15.56 -58.77
C LYS A 314 -31.13 -16.69 -58.93
N LYS A 315 -31.59 -17.93 -59.04
CA LYS A 315 -30.74 -19.11 -59.25
C LYS A 315 -29.92 -18.88 -60.53
N GLY A 316 -28.59 -18.99 -60.43
CA GLY A 316 -27.71 -18.87 -61.59
C GLY A 316 -28.10 -19.93 -62.62
N VAL A 317 -28.47 -19.48 -63.82
CA VAL A 317 -28.64 -20.37 -64.98
C VAL A 317 -27.25 -20.46 -65.61
N ASN A 318 -26.62 -21.62 -65.48
CA ASN A 318 -25.39 -21.90 -66.21
C ASN A 318 -25.78 -22.06 -67.68
N HIS A 319 -25.31 -21.14 -68.52
CA HIS A 319 -25.28 -21.28 -69.97
C HIS A 319 -23.89 -21.73 -70.39
#